data_AF-A0A9N9R556-F1
#
_entry.id   AF-A0A9N9R556-F1
#
_cell.length_a   1.000
_cell.length_b   1.000
_cell.length_c   1.000
_cell.angle_alpha   90.00
_cell.angle_beta   90.00
_cell.angle_gamma   90.00
#
_symmetry.space_group_name_H-M   'P 1'
#
loop_
_entity.id
_entity.type
_entity.pdbx_description
1 polymer ?
#
loop_
_entity_poly.entity_id
_entity_poly.type
_entity_poly.pdbx_seq_one_letter_code
_entity_poly.pdbx_strand_id
1 'polypeptide(L)'
;MDIDAYWLQRRLSRHFPDAMVSQGKSSEVLRALSEAADERDLENRLVLLLGYDCFSFVKLLNKYRYMILYCTKLASSQSESERASIREEMSKQPHLQKILAQLETGKGDDETAQQSEAPRKRHKADGDGDGDGAGAGGQLPGARRALPLEELVFAAGAHFMANKRCQLPPGSFRKQRKGYEEVHVPALKPKPFEENETLIPIEKLPKYVQPAFEGFKTLNRIQSRISKAALESDENLLVCAPTGAGKTNVALLTIMREVGKHVNDDGTVNVNDFKMIYVAPMRSLVQEMVGSFSKRLSAYNMKVSELTGDHQLTREQIDATQLIVCTPEKWDIITRKGESYIFYTIDFIQ
;
A
#
# COMPACT_ATOMS: atom_id res chain seq x y z
N MET A 1 12.91 9.28 34.00
CA MET A 1 12.93 7.82 33.74
C MET A 1 11.74 7.24 34.46
N ASP A 2 10.90 6.47 33.78
CA ASP A 2 9.78 5.78 34.43
C ASP A 2 10.25 4.38 34.90
N ILE A 3 10.30 4.18 36.23
CA ILE A 3 10.88 2.99 36.87
C ILE A 3 9.76 2.24 37.57
N ASP A 4 9.33 1.14 36.97
CA ASP A 4 8.36 0.20 37.55
C ASP A 4 9.05 -1.04 38.17
N ALA A 5 8.26 -1.90 38.81
CA ALA A 5 8.76 -3.07 39.53
C ALA A 5 9.59 -4.04 38.67
N TYR A 6 9.38 -4.03 37.35
CA TYR A 6 10.04 -4.92 36.39
C TYR A 6 11.04 -4.19 35.48
N TRP A 7 11.31 -2.91 35.73
CA TRP A 7 12.19 -2.10 34.90
C TRP A 7 13.59 -2.69 34.80
N LEU A 8 14.13 -3.13 35.95
CA LEU A 8 15.47 -3.71 36.03
C LEU A 8 15.55 -5.06 35.29
N GLN A 9 14.54 -5.91 35.45
CA GLN A 9 14.45 -7.19 34.74
C GLN A 9 14.32 -7.00 33.21
N ARG A 10 13.53 -6.04 32.74
CA ARG A 10 13.40 -5.72 31.29
C ARG A 10 14.67 -5.14 30.69
N ARG A 11 15.48 -4.45 31.49
CA ARG A 11 16.80 -3.95 31.05
C ARG A 11 17.82 -5.08 30.99
N LEU A 12 17.82 -5.96 31.98
CA LEU A 12 18.67 -7.15 32.02
C LEU A 12 18.29 -8.20 30.97
N SER A 13 17.01 -8.32 30.59
CA SER A 13 16.56 -9.27 29.58
C SER A 13 17.09 -8.98 28.17
N ARG A 14 17.62 -7.77 27.93
CA ARG A 14 18.31 -7.41 26.68
C ARG A 14 19.68 -8.06 26.57
N HIS A 15 20.30 -8.40 27.70
CA HIS A 15 21.63 -9.00 27.78
C HIS A 15 21.56 -10.48 28.18
N PHE A 16 20.56 -10.85 29.00
CA PHE A 16 20.31 -12.21 29.47
C PHE A 16 18.93 -12.65 28.97
N PRO A 17 18.83 -13.34 27.82
CA PRO A 17 17.53 -13.69 27.21
C PRO A 17 16.72 -14.69 28.04
N ASP A 18 17.36 -15.43 28.95
CA ASP A 18 16.67 -16.29 29.90
C ASP A 18 16.00 -15.46 31.01
N ALA A 19 14.67 -15.59 31.11
CA ALA A 19 13.84 -14.85 32.06
C ALA A 19 14.17 -15.19 33.53
N MET A 20 14.54 -16.44 33.84
CA MET A 20 14.87 -16.88 35.19
C MET A 20 16.24 -16.34 35.62
N VAL A 21 17.21 -16.35 34.70
CA VAL A 21 18.53 -15.74 34.91
C VAL A 21 18.41 -14.23 35.05
N SER A 22 17.62 -13.57 34.20
CA SER A 22 17.39 -12.12 34.29
C SER A 22 16.72 -11.70 35.60
N GLN A 23 15.75 -12.49 36.10
CA GLN A 23 15.11 -12.25 37.39
C GLN A 23 16.08 -12.46 38.57
N GLY A 24 16.87 -13.53 38.53
CA GLY A 24 17.92 -13.79 39.53
C GLY A 24 18.94 -12.66 39.59
N LYS A 25 19.45 -12.25 38.41
CA LYS A 25 20.39 -11.12 38.28
C LYS A 25 19.78 -9.79 38.72
N SER A 26 18.51 -9.54 38.42
CA SER A 26 17.79 -8.34 38.89
C SER A 26 17.76 -8.27 40.42
N SER A 27 17.53 -9.40 41.08
CA SER A 27 17.51 -9.49 42.54
C SER A 27 18.91 -9.29 43.15
N GLU A 28 19.93 -9.88 42.54
CA GLU A 28 21.35 -9.69 42.92
C GLU A 28 21.79 -8.23 42.77
N VAL A 29 21.39 -7.56 41.68
CA VAL A 29 21.69 -6.15 41.43
C VAL A 29 20.98 -5.25 42.44
N LEU A 30 19.71 -5.50 42.78
CA LEU A 30 19.02 -4.75 43.84
C LEU A 30 19.70 -4.90 45.19
N ARG A 31 20.21 -6.09 45.51
CA ARG A 31 20.99 -6.33 46.73
C ARG A 31 22.31 -5.56 46.70
N ALA A 32 23.04 -5.60 45.58
CA ALA A 32 24.28 -4.84 45.42
C ALA A 32 24.07 -3.32 45.56
N LEU A 33 22.98 -2.78 44.99
CA LEU A 33 22.60 -1.37 45.12
C LEU A 33 22.29 -0.98 46.58
N SER A 34 21.75 -1.90 47.39
CA SER A 34 21.41 -1.67 48.80
C SER A 34 22.61 -1.81 49.74
N GLU A 35 23.55 -2.72 49.47
CA GLU A 35 24.64 -3.11 50.40
C GLU A 35 26.00 -2.46 50.12
N ALA A 36 26.20 -1.81 48.98
CA ALA A 36 27.50 -1.25 48.63
C ALA A 36 27.90 -0.04 49.50
N ALA A 37 29.15 0.02 49.95
CA ALA A 37 29.62 1.06 50.88
C ALA A 37 29.93 2.40 50.17
N ASP A 38 30.53 2.34 48.98
CA ASP A 38 30.85 3.51 48.16
C ASP A 38 30.59 3.23 46.66
N GLU A 39 30.77 4.24 45.80
CA GLU A 39 30.54 4.12 44.35
C GLU A 39 31.49 3.11 43.68
N ARG A 40 32.72 2.97 44.20
CA ARG A 40 33.74 2.06 43.67
C ARG A 40 33.43 0.60 44.03
N ASP A 41 32.98 0.35 45.26
CA ASP A 41 32.50 -0.96 45.72
C ASP A 41 31.26 -1.37 44.92
N LEU A 42 30.32 -0.45 44.67
CA LEU A 42 29.16 -0.73 43.84
C LEU A 42 29.56 -1.12 42.41
N GLU A 43 30.43 -0.33 41.77
CA GLU A 43 30.90 -0.62 40.41
C GLU A 43 31.58 -1.99 40.33
N ASN A 44 32.47 -2.31 41.26
CA ASN A 44 33.15 -3.60 41.31
C ASN A 44 32.18 -4.77 41.47
N ARG A 45 31.20 -4.66 42.37
CA ARG A 45 30.15 -5.69 42.56
C ARG A 45 29.29 -5.86 41.31
N LEU A 46 28.90 -4.76 40.65
CA LEU A 46 28.07 -4.81 39.44
C LEU A 46 28.82 -5.38 38.24
N VAL A 47 30.10 -5.05 38.06
CA VAL A 47 30.95 -5.61 36.99
C VAL A 47 31.16 -7.11 37.22
N LEU A 48 31.36 -7.55 38.46
CA LEU A 48 31.51 -8.98 38.77
C LEU A 48 30.20 -9.77 38.55
N LEU A 49 29.04 -9.14 38.78
CA LEU A 49 27.73 -9.78 38.63
C LEU A 49 27.23 -9.82 37.17
N LEU A 50 27.49 -8.77 36.39
CA LEU A 50 26.94 -8.57 35.03
C LEU A 50 27.96 -8.75 33.90
N GLY A 51 29.26 -8.85 34.24
CA GLY A 51 30.34 -8.93 33.27
C GLY A 51 30.71 -7.58 32.65
N TYR A 52 31.88 -7.53 31.99
CA TYR A 52 32.42 -6.33 31.36
C TYR A 52 31.59 -5.83 30.17
N ASP A 53 30.79 -6.70 29.55
CA ASP A 53 29.95 -6.36 28.39
C ASP A 53 28.79 -5.41 28.75
N CYS A 54 28.40 -5.37 30.03
CA CYS A 54 27.31 -4.53 30.52
C CYS A 54 27.77 -3.18 31.09
N PHE A 55 28.99 -2.73 30.80
CA PHE A 55 29.61 -1.57 31.44
C PHE A 55 28.82 -0.26 31.31
N SER A 56 28.16 -0.02 30.16
CA SER A 56 27.29 1.15 29.96
C SER A 56 26.08 1.14 30.90
N PHE A 57 25.54 -0.05 31.18
CA PHE A 57 24.44 -0.23 32.13
C PHE A 57 24.92 -0.12 33.59
N VAL A 58 26.11 -0.63 33.90
CA VAL A 58 26.74 -0.44 35.22
C VAL A 58 26.93 1.05 35.54
N LYS A 59 27.42 1.85 34.59
CA LYS A 59 27.54 3.31 34.76
C LYS A 59 26.20 3.98 35.05
N LEU A 60 25.13 3.53 34.38
CA LEU A 60 23.79 4.05 34.60
C LEU A 60 23.28 3.70 36.02
N LEU A 61 23.51 2.46 36.45
CA LEU A 61 23.17 2.00 37.79
C LEU A 61 23.94 2.75 38.87
N ASN A 62 25.22 3.07 38.64
CA ASN A 62 26.01 3.86 39.60
C ASN A 62 25.50 5.31 39.68
N LYS A 63 25.23 5.95 38.53
CA LYS A 63 24.73 7.33 38.46
C LYS A 63 23.36 7.52 39.12
N TYR A 64 22.46 6.56 38.98
CA TYR A 64 21.09 6.63 39.49
C TYR A 64 20.80 5.60 40.59
N ARG A 65 21.83 5.20 41.35
CA ARG A 65 21.80 4.14 42.36
C ARG A 65 20.54 4.17 43.24
N TYR A 66 20.34 5.30 43.89
CA TYR A 66 19.26 5.47 44.87
C TYR A 66 17.89 5.59 44.21
N MET A 67 17.80 6.25 43.05
CA MET A 67 16.54 6.35 42.31
C MET A 67 16.06 4.97 41.85
N ILE A 68 16.95 4.16 41.28
CA ILE A 68 16.60 2.82 40.81
C ILE A 68 16.24 1.90 41.98
N LEU A 69 17.02 1.92 43.06
CA LEU A 69 16.76 1.08 44.24
C LEU A 69 15.39 1.38 44.88
N TYR A 70 15.14 2.65 45.23
CA TYR A 70 13.95 3.01 45.99
C TYR A 70 12.68 3.04 45.11
N CYS A 71 12.77 3.47 43.84
CA CYS A 71 11.62 3.37 42.93
C CYS A 71 11.24 1.91 42.66
N THR A 72 12.23 1.03 42.47
CA THR A 72 11.95 -0.41 42.27
C THR A 72 11.37 -1.04 43.53
N LYS A 73 11.90 -0.73 44.72
CA LYS A 73 11.34 -1.20 46.01
C LYS A 73 9.91 -0.69 46.22
N LEU A 74 9.64 0.59 45.97
CA LEU A 74 8.31 1.17 46.15
C LEU A 74 7.27 0.58 45.19
N ALA A 75 7.68 0.32 43.93
CA ALA A 75 6.83 -0.31 42.93
C ALA A 75 6.62 -1.82 43.20
N SER A 76 7.59 -2.52 43.82
CA SER A 76 7.51 -3.96 44.11
C SER A 76 6.86 -4.29 45.46
N SER A 77 6.73 -3.32 46.38
CA SER A 77 6.04 -3.53 47.67
C SER A 77 4.57 -3.90 47.48
N GLN A 78 4.17 -4.99 48.13
CA GLN A 78 2.82 -5.56 48.07
C GLN A 78 1.89 -4.99 49.16
N SER A 79 2.44 -4.53 50.28
CA SER A 79 1.67 -3.99 51.40
C SER A 79 1.76 -2.46 51.52
N GLU A 80 0.68 -1.82 51.94
CA GLU A 80 0.64 -0.37 52.15
C GLU A 80 1.52 0.08 53.33
N SER A 81 1.69 -0.80 54.33
CA SER A 81 2.61 -0.61 55.45
C SER A 81 4.08 -0.57 55.02
N GLU A 82 4.50 -1.45 54.10
CA GLU A 82 5.87 -1.42 53.56
C GLU A 82 6.11 -0.16 52.73
N ARG A 83 5.12 0.22 51.90
CA ARG A 83 5.21 1.47 51.12
C ARG A 83 5.34 2.69 52.02
N ALA A 84 4.60 2.74 53.13
CA ALA A 84 4.71 3.82 54.11
C ALA A 84 6.10 3.87 54.76
N SER A 85 6.65 2.73 55.18
CA SER A 85 7.99 2.62 55.76
C SER A 85 9.09 3.07 54.78
N ILE A 86 9.00 2.64 53.50
CA ILE A 86 9.95 3.03 52.46
C ILE A 86 9.87 4.54 52.16
N ARG A 87 8.66 5.12 52.13
CA ARG A 87 8.48 6.57 51.97
C ARG A 87 9.05 7.34 53.16
N GLU A 88 8.88 6.82 54.37
CA GLU A 88 9.47 7.42 55.57
C GLU A 88 11.00 7.39 55.51
N GLU A 89 11.59 6.28 55.07
CA GLU A 89 13.03 6.15 54.85
C GLU A 89 13.55 7.13 53.79
N MET A 90 12.83 7.26 52.67
CA MET A 90 13.13 8.24 51.62
C MET A 90 13.00 9.69 52.11
N SER A 91 12.09 9.96 53.06
CA SER A 91 11.90 11.30 53.62
C SER A 91 13.05 11.74 54.53
N LYS A 92 13.86 10.82 55.05
CA LYS A 92 14.98 11.11 55.96
C LYS A 92 16.21 11.66 55.25
N GLN A 93 16.32 11.50 53.93
CA GLN A 93 17.49 11.95 53.17
C GLN A 93 17.13 13.04 52.15
N PRO A 94 17.83 14.20 52.12
CA PRO A 94 17.48 15.33 51.26
C PRO A 94 17.49 15.02 49.75
N HIS A 95 18.34 14.09 49.31
CA HIS A 95 18.44 13.71 47.90
C HIS A 95 17.34 12.71 47.47
N LEU A 96 16.78 11.94 48.41
CA LEU A 96 15.67 11.03 48.18
C LEU A 96 14.31 11.74 48.20
N GLN A 97 14.18 12.82 48.99
CA GLN A 97 12.98 13.68 48.99
C GLN A 97 12.67 14.27 47.62
N LYS A 98 13.69 14.69 46.86
CA LYS A 98 13.52 15.19 45.49
C LYS A 98 12.92 14.13 44.56
N ILE A 99 13.35 12.88 44.70
CA ILE A 99 12.87 11.75 43.91
C ILE A 99 11.41 11.41 44.29
N LEU A 100 11.08 11.48 45.58
CA LEU A 100 9.72 11.24 46.07
C LEU A 100 8.74 12.33 45.57
N ALA A 101 9.16 13.59 45.59
CA ALA A 101 8.39 14.71 45.03
C ALA A 101 8.16 14.58 43.51
N GLN A 102 9.17 14.09 42.77
CA GLN A 102 9.05 13.82 41.33
C GLN A 102 8.05 12.67 41.03
N LEU A 103 8.00 11.64 41.88
CA LEU A 103 7.06 10.54 41.75
C LEU A 103 5.61 10.95 42.06
N GLU A 104 5.39 11.85 43.01
CA GLU A 104 4.05 12.29 43.44
C GLU A 104 3.44 13.38 42.54
N THR A 105 4.27 14.23 41.93
CA THR A 105 3.80 15.35 41.10
C THR A 105 3.69 15.00 39.62
N GLY A 106 4.26 13.88 39.17
CA GLY A 106 4.25 13.43 37.76
C GLY A 106 4.97 14.37 36.78
N LYS A 107 5.60 15.45 37.27
CA LYS A 107 6.41 16.36 36.46
C LYS A 107 7.86 15.88 36.49
N GLY A 108 8.31 15.30 35.37
CA GLY A 108 9.73 15.15 35.10
C GLY A 108 10.39 16.53 35.08
N ASP A 109 11.67 16.60 35.47
CA ASP A 109 12.47 17.82 35.43
C ASP A 109 12.43 18.44 34.03
N ASP A 110 11.57 19.44 33.85
CA ASP A 110 11.62 20.38 32.76
C ASP A 110 11.23 21.74 33.34
N GLU A 111 12.25 22.55 33.61
CA GLU A 111 12.29 24.02 33.58
C GLU A 111 13.65 24.44 34.16
N THR A 112 14.63 24.73 33.31
CA THR A 112 14.86 26.11 32.88
C THR A 112 13.60 26.78 32.31
N ALA A 113 12.95 27.59 33.15
CA ALA A 113 12.20 28.80 32.85
C ALA A 113 11.26 28.81 31.62
N GLN A 114 9.94 28.85 31.83
CA GLN A 114 9.17 30.06 32.19
C GLN A 114 7.73 29.95 31.66
N GLN A 115 6.78 29.95 32.61
CA GLN A 115 5.50 30.66 32.59
C GLN A 115 4.57 30.43 31.39
N SER A 116 3.46 29.73 31.61
CA SER A 116 2.16 30.39 31.94
C SER A 116 0.96 29.44 31.87
N GLU A 117 0.06 29.65 32.83
CA GLU A 117 -1.38 29.36 32.82
C GLU A 117 -1.92 27.91 32.80
N ALA A 118 -2.45 27.52 33.96
CA ALA A 118 -3.56 26.58 34.09
C ALA A 118 -4.90 27.24 33.68
N PRO A 119 -6.06 26.57 33.75
CA PRO A 119 -6.45 25.23 33.28
C PRO A 119 -7.79 25.29 32.49
N ARG A 120 -8.07 24.38 31.53
CA ARG A 120 -9.46 24.17 31.08
C ARG A 120 -9.82 22.71 30.81
N LYS A 121 -10.68 22.17 31.69
CA LYS A 121 -11.60 21.07 31.38
C LYS A 121 -12.40 21.43 30.13
N ARG A 122 -12.46 20.54 29.13
CA ARG A 122 -13.50 20.58 28.09
C ARG A 122 -14.16 19.22 27.95
N HIS A 123 -15.49 19.31 28.02
CA HIS A 123 -16.48 18.28 27.77
C HIS A 123 -16.21 17.53 26.46
N LYS A 124 -16.41 16.21 26.51
CA LYS A 124 -16.61 15.36 25.34
C LYS A 124 -18.04 15.57 24.84
N ALA A 125 -18.19 16.05 23.61
CA ALA A 125 -19.46 16.05 22.89
C ALA A 125 -19.24 15.25 21.59
N ASP A 126 -20.11 14.27 21.38
CA ASP A 126 -20.19 13.44 20.18
C ASP A 126 -20.62 14.28 18.97
N GLY A 127 -20.07 13.93 17.80
CA GLY A 127 -20.47 14.50 16.51
C GLY A 127 -19.73 13.84 15.36
N ASP A 128 -20.45 12.99 14.62
CA ASP A 128 -20.11 12.46 13.29
C ASP A 128 -19.84 13.60 12.29
N GLY A 129 -18.86 13.41 11.42
CA GLY A 129 -18.57 14.33 10.32
C GLY A 129 -17.31 13.96 9.55
N ASP A 130 -17.52 13.33 8.39
CA ASP A 130 -16.58 13.05 7.31
C ASP A 130 -15.81 14.30 6.86
N GLY A 131 -14.52 14.17 6.57
CA GLY A 131 -13.66 15.31 6.23
C GLY A 131 -12.18 14.98 6.13
N ASP A 132 -11.75 14.78 4.89
CA ASP A 132 -10.41 14.48 4.40
C ASP A 132 -9.31 15.42 4.96
N GLY A 133 -8.18 14.85 5.38
CA GLY A 133 -7.09 15.60 6.00
C GLY A 133 -5.82 14.76 6.13
N ALA A 134 -4.93 14.88 5.16
CA ALA A 134 -3.59 14.33 5.20
C ALA A 134 -2.83 14.82 6.44
N GLY A 135 -2.52 13.92 7.37
CA GLY A 135 -1.68 14.22 8.52
C GLY A 135 -1.63 13.11 9.56
N ALA A 136 -0.40 12.67 9.87
CA ALA A 136 0.01 11.89 11.05
C ALA A 136 -0.79 10.61 11.35
N GLY A 137 -0.14 9.44 11.17
CA GLY A 137 -0.69 8.12 11.45
C GLY A 137 -1.45 8.04 12.77
N GLY A 138 -2.77 8.15 12.69
CA GLY A 138 -3.68 7.96 13.81
C GLY A 138 -3.63 6.51 14.26
N GLN A 139 -3.06 6.26 15.43
CA GLN A 139 -3.25 5.01 16.14
C GLN A 139 -4.72 4.94 16.58
N LEU A 140 -5.55 4.35 15.72
CA LEU A 140 -6.88 3.88 16.08
C LEU A 140 -6.73 2.93 17.29
N PRO A 141 -7.34 3.22 18.44
CA PRO A 141 -7.27 2.34 19.60
C PRO A 141 -8.08 1.06 19.32
N GLY A 142 -7.37 -0.05 19.15
CA GLY A 142 -7.97 -1.37 18.95
C GLY A 142 -6.89 -2.44 18.71
N ALA A 143 -7.07 -3.62 19.31
CA ALA A 143 -6.21 -4.76 19.03
C ALA A 143 -6.52 -5.29 17.62
N ARG A 144 -5.61 -5.08 16.67
CA ARG A 144 -5.73 -5.63 15.31
C ARG A 144 -5.33 -7.10 15.33
N ARG A 145 -6.16 -7.96 14.73
CA ARG A 145 -5.81 -9.37 14.55
C ARG A 145 -4.78 -9.49 13.42
N ALA A 146 -3.62 -10.05 13.73
CA ALA A 146 -2.67 -10.46 12.71
C ALA A 146 -3.23 -11.66 11.94
N LEU A 147 -3.22 -11.59 10.61
CA LEU A 147 -3.63 -12.67 9.72
C LEU A 147 -2.39 -13.27 9.05
N PRO A 148 -2.30 -14.61 8.92
CA PRO A 148 -1.26 -15.25 8.13
C PRO A 148 -1.57 -15.03 6.64
N LEU A 149 -0.88 -14.08 6.01
CA LEU A 149 -1.17 -13.71 4.62
C LEU A 149 -0.81 -14.82 3.64
N GLU A 150 0.22 -15.60 3.95
CA GLU A 150 0.70 -16.73 3.15
C GLU A 150 -0.38 -17.81 2.97
N GLU A 151 -1.23 -18.02 3.98
CA GLU A 151 -2.34 -18.98 3.92
C GLU A 151 -3.50 -18.50 3.04
N LEU A 152 -3.60 -17.19 2.81
CA LEU A 152 -4.67 -16.58 2.02
C LEU A 152 -4.34 -16.50 0.53
N VAL A 153 -3.07 -16.75 0.14
CA VAL A 153 -2.65 -16.70 -1.26
C VAL A 153 -3.14 -17.94 -2.01
N PHE A 154 -3.69 -17.74 -3.21
CA PHE A 154 -3.95 -18.83 -4.15
C PHE A 154 -2.64 -19.36 -4.74
N ALA A 155 -2.05 -20.38 -4.11
CA ALA A 155 -0.74 -20.93 -4.50
C ALA A 155 -0.64 -21.37 -5.97
N ALA A 156 -1.76 -21.73 -6.61
CA ALA A 156 -1.80 -22.12 -8.03
C ALA A 156 -1.78 -20.92 -9.01
N GLY A 157 -1.84 -19.68 -8.53
CA GLY A 157 -1.78 -18.47 -9.36
C GLY A 157 -2.78 -18.48 -10.52
N ALA A 158 -2.30 -18.25 -11.75
CA ALA A 158 -3.12 -18.26 -12.97
C ALA A 158 -3.75 -19.63 -13.31
N HIS A 159 -3.28 -20.72 -12.70
CA HIS A 159 -3.85 -22.06 -12.85
C HIS A 159 -4.92 -22.39 -11.79
N PHE A 160 -5.24 -21.44 -10.91
CA PHE A 160 -6.26 -21.65 -9.88
C PHE A 160 -7.65 -21.86 -10.50
N MET A 161 -8.23 -23.04 -10.28
CA MET A 161 -9.61 -23.36 -10.68
C MET A 161 -10.56 -23.16 -9.50
N ALA A 162 -11.19 -21.99 -9.43
CA ALA A 162 -12.23 -21.72 -8.43
C ALA A 162 -13.46 -22.61 -8.62
N ASN A 163 -13.74 -23.01 -9.87
CA ASN A 163 -14.85 -23.88 -10.22
C ASN A 163 -14.49 -25.37 -10.05
N LYS A 164 -15.27 -26.09 -9.24
CA LYS A 164 -15.10 -27.54 -9.02
C LYS A 164 -15.52 -28.41 -10.21
N ARG A 165 -16.28 -27.85 -11.16
CA ARG A 165 -16.83 -28.56 -12.32
C ARG A 165 -16.73 -27.69 -13.57
N CYS A 166 -16.44 -28.32 -14.72
CA CYS A 166 -16.43 -27.69 -16.04
C CYS A 166 -17.51 -28.35 -16.92
N GLN A 167 -18.51 -27.58 -17.35
CA GLN A 167 -19.57 -28.06 -18.22
C GLN A 167 -19.21 -27.78 -19.67
N LEU A 168 -19.31 -28.79 -20.53
CA LEU A 168 -18.97 -28.67 -21.94
C LEU A 168 -20.23 -28.39 -22.78
N PRO A 169 -20.10 -27.67 -23.92
CA PRO A 169 -21.22 -27.43 -24.83
C PRO A 169 -21.85 -28.73 -25.36
N PRO A 170 -23.15 -28.72 -25.72
CA PRO A 170 -23.79 -29.86 -26.38
C PRO A 170 -23.02 -30.33 -27.62
N GLY A 171 -22.94 -31.65 -27.81
CA GLY A 171 -22.15 -32.26 -28.89
C GLY A 171 -20.67 -32.47 -28.56
N SER A 172 -20.20 -32.04 -27.38
CA SER A 172 -18.87 -32.39 -26.91
C SER A 172 -18.79 -33.86 -26.50
N PHE A 173 -17.69 -34.54 -26.82
CA PHE A 173 -17.49 -35.95 -26.46
C PHE A 173 -16.04 -36.23 -26.06
N ARG A 174 -15.83 -37.34 -25.34
CA ARG A 174 -14.52 -37.79 -24.84
C ARG A 174 -14.14 -39.12 -25.49
N LYS A 175 -12.88 -39.28 -25.88
CA LYS A 175 -12.32 -40.54 -26.41
C LYS A 175 -11.06 -40.90 -25.65
N GLN A 176 -11.09 -42.04 -24.97
CA GLN A 176 -9.90 -42.59 -24.31
C GLN A 176 -8.98 -43.24 -25.35
N ARG A 177 -7.69 -42.87 -25.33
CA ARG A 177 -6.64 -43.46 -26.16
C ARG A 177 -5.52 -44.02 -25.29
N LYS A 178 -4.58 -44.75 -25.91
CA LYS A 178 -3.41 -45.28 -25.20
C LYS A 178 -2.48 -44.11 -24.84
N GLY A 179 -2.49 -43.71 -23.56
CA GLY A 179 -1.61 -42.68 -23.01
C GLY A 179 -2.18 -41.26 -22.99
N TYR A 180 -3.40 -41.03 -23.48
CA TYR A 180 -4.05 -39.71 -23.45
C TYR A 180 -5.58 -39.83 -23.55
N GLU A 181 -6.28 -38.77 -23.13
CA GLU A 181 -7.71 -38.57 -23.32
C GLU A 181 -7.92 -37.44 -24.33
N GLU A 182 -8.72 -37.67 -25.36
CA GLU A 182 -9.14 -36.61 -26.29
C GLU A 182 -10.51 -36.07 -25.85
N VAL A 183 -10.61 -34.77 -25.65
CA VAL A 183 -11.88 -34.07 -25.45
C VAL A 183 -12.17 -33.24 -26.69
N HIS A 184 -13.24 -33.58 -27.40
CA HIS A 184 -13.68 -32.88 -28.61
C HIS A 184 -14.80 -31.91 -28.25
N VAL A 185 -14.62 -30.62 -28.57
CA VAL A 185 -15.63 -29.57 -28.39
C VAL A 185 -15.95 -28.99 -29.77
N PRO A 186 -17.19 -29.12 -30.28
CA PRO A 186 -17.54 -28.66 -31.62
C PRO A 186 -17.55 -27.12 -31.72
N ALA A 187 -17.35 -26.60 -32.93
CA ALA A 187 -17.51 -25.17 -33.19
C ALA A 187 -18.96 -24.72 -32.92
N LEU A 188 -19.11 -23.66 -32.12
CA LEU A 188 -20.42 -23.09 -31.82
C LEU A 188 -21.00 -22.40 -33.06
N LYS A 189 -22.30 -22.61 -33.31
CA LYS A 189 -23.01 -21.88 -34.36
C LYS A 189 -23.12 -20.41 -33.95
N PRO A 190 -22.83 -19.45 -34.86
CA PRO A 190 -23.06 -18.04 -34.58
C PRO A 190 -24.53 -17.79 -34.21
N LYS A 191 -24.77 -16.92 -33.23
CA LYS A 191 -26.14 -16.51 -32.90
C LYS A 191 -26.78 -15.83 -34.13
N PRO A 192 -28.06 -16.04 -34.43
CA PRO A 192 -28.75 -15.26 -35.46
C PRO A 192 -28.75 -13.77 -35.10
N PHE A 193 -28.87 -12.91 -36.10
CA PHE A 193 -29.07 -11.46 -35.88
C PHE A 193 -30.44 -11.21 -35.25
N GLU A 194 -30.52 -10.23 -34.36
CA GLU A 194 -31.80 -9.73 -33.85
C GLU A 194 -32.48 -8.86 -34.93
N GLU A 195 -33.81 -8.67 -34.85
CA GLU A 195 -34.60 -8.01 -35.91
C GLU A 195 -34.11 -6.59 -36.26
N ASN A 196 -33.59 -5.84 -35.27
CA ASN A 196 -33.07 -4.48 -35.44
C ASN A 196 -31.53 -4.40 -35.41
N GLU A 197 -30.85 -5.54 -35.52
CA GLU A 197 -29.40 -5.61 -35.46
C GLU A 197 -28.79 -5.57 -36.86
N THR A 198 -28.08 -4.49 -37.16
CA THR A 198 -27.34 -4.34 -38.42
C THR A 198 -25.89 -3.97 -38.18
N LEU A 199 -25.01 -4.36 -39.11
CA LEU A 199 -23.62 -3.89 -39.10
C LEU A 199 -23.59 -2.41 -39.47
N ILE A 200 -22.84 -1.61 -38.72
CA ILE A 200 -22.74 -0.17 -38.94
C ILE A 200 -21.69 0.08 -40.04
N PRO A 201 -22.07 0.69 -41.18
CA PRO A 201 -21.11 1.17 -42.17
C PRO A 201 -20.22 2.26 -41.60
N ILE A 202 -18.96 2.30 -42.00
CA ILE A 202 -18.02 3.35 -41.54
C ILE A 202 -18.54 4.75 -41.91
N GLU A 203 -19.22 4.88 -43.05
CA GLU A 203 -19.86 6.12 -43.50
C GLU A 203 -20.90 6.68 -42.52
N LYS A 204 -21.51 5.83 -41.68
CA LYS A 204 -22.48 6.26 -40.65
C LYS A 204 -21.81 6.71 -39.35
N LEU A 205 -20.52 6.45 -39.17
CA LEU A 205 -19.80 6.93 -37.99
C LEU A 205 -19.57 8.45 -38.10
N PRO A 206 -19.36 9.16 -36.96
CA PRO A 206 -19.03 10.58 -36.99
C PRO A 206 -17.82 10.86 -37.89
N LYS A 207 -17.83 11.97 -38.63
CA LYS A 207 -16.81 12.29 -39.65
C LYS A 207 -15.38 12.24 -39.11
N TYR A 208 -15.17 12.69 -37.88
CA TYR A 208 -13.86 12.68 -37.22
C TYR A 208 -13.35 11.28 -36.88
N VAL A 209 -14.21 10.24 -36.89
CA VAL A 209 -13.84 8.84 -36.60
C VAL A 209 -13.44 8.08 -37.87
N GLN A 210 -14.07 8.41 -39.00
CA GLN A 210 -13.96 7.64 -40.25
C GLN A 210 -12.51 7.44 -40.73
N PRO A 211 -11.61 8.44 -40.70
CA PRO A 211 -10.22 8.26 -41.13
C PRO A 211 -9.47 7.17 -40.35
N ALA A 212 -9.80 6.96 -39.08
CA ALA A 212 -9.17 5.91 -38.27
C ALA A 212 -9.51 4.50 -38.79
N PHE A 213 -10.64 4.36 -39.49
CA PHE A 213 -11.13 3.11 -40.05
C PHE A 213 -10.90 3.00 -41.56
N GLU A 214 -9.87 3.68 -42.09
CA GLU A 214 -9.48 3.52 -43.49
C GLU A 214 -9.26 2.04 -43.86
N GLY A 215 -9.83 1.64 -45.00
CA GLY A 215 -9.85 0.27 -45.51
C GLY A 215 -11.00 -0.60 -44.98
N PHE A 216 -11.84 -0.10 -44.07
CA PHE A 216 -12.99 -0.84 -43.52
C PHE A 216 -14.28 -0.37 -44.20
N LYS A 217 -15.14 -1.34 -44.56
CA LYS A 217 -16.48 -1.03 -45.09
C LYS A 217 -17.51 -0.92 -43.98
N THR A 218 -17.43 -1.82 -43.00
CA THR A 218 -18.38 -1.92 -41.88
C THR A 218 -17.66 -2.31 -40.59
N LEU A 219 -18.22 -1.92 -39.46
CA LEU A 219 -17.86 -2.47 -38.15
C LEU A 219 -18.35 -3.92 -38.05
N ASN A 220 -17.63 -4.75 -37.30
CA ASN A 220 -18.10 -6.10 -37.02
C ASN A 220 -19.32 -6.08 -36.07
N ARG A 221 -19.92 -7.24 -35.82
CA ARG A 221 -21.15 -7.33 -35.01
C ARG A 221 -21.00 -6.77 -33.59
N ILE A 222 -19.90 -7.11 -32.89
CA ILE A 222 -19.65 -6.67 -31.51
C ILE A 222 -19.37 -5.17 -31.47
N GLN A 223 -18.52 -4.69 -32.38
CA GLN A 223 -18.21 -3.27 -32.55
C GLN A 223 -19.46 -2.46 -32.87
N SER A 224 -20.34 -2.98 -33.74
CA SER A 224 -21.60 -2.31 -34.10
C SER A 224 -22.51 -2.16 -32.88
N ARG A 225 -22.68 -3.22 -32.07
CA ARG A 225 -23.51 -3.17 -30.86
C ARG A 225 -22.99 -2.16 -29.82
N ILE A 226 -21.67 -2.08 -29.63
CA ILE A 226 -21.08 -1.22 -28.59
C ILE A 226 -20.75 0.19 -29.07
N SER A 227 -20.76 0.44 -30.38
CA SER A 227 -20.37 1.72 -31.00
C SER A 227 -21.01 2.93 -30.33
N LYS A 228 -22.31 2.86 -30.04
CA LYS A 228 -23.06 3.92 -29.38
C LYS A 228 -22.49 4.23 -27.99
N ALA A 229 -22.31 3.20 -27.16
CA ALA A 229 -21.73 3.36 -25.83
C ALA A 229 -20.27 3.85 -25.89
N ALA A 230 -19.50 3.42 -26.88
CA ALA A 230 -18.09 3.79 -27.04
C ALA A 230 -17.86 5.20 -27.62
N LEU A 231 -18.81 5.75 -28.39
CA LEU A 231 -18.67 7.06 -29.07
C LEU A 231 -19.59 8.16 -28.55
N GLU A 232 -20.66 7.83 -27.83
CA GLU A 232 -21.65 8.80 -27.37
C GLU A 232 -21.68 8.95 -25.84
N SER A 233 -20.99 8.06 -25.10
CA SER A 233 -20.94 8.06 -23.64
C SER A 233 -19.49 8.12 -23.14
N ASP A 234 -19.30 8.70 -21.96
CA ASP A 234 -18.03 8.73 -21.22
C ASP A 234 -18.06 7.75 -20.02
N GLU A 235 -18.99 6.80 -20.03
CA GLU A 235 -19.07 5.73 -19.03
C GLU A 235 -17.99 4.67 -19.23
N ASN A 236 -17.53 4.09 -18.11
CA ASN A 236 -16.57 2.99 -18.13
C ASN A 236 -17.15 1.75 -18.83
N LEU A 237 -16.38 1.15 -19.74
CA LEU A 237 -16.81 -0.01 -20.53
C LEU A 237 -16.07 -1.29 -20.11
N LEU A 238 -16.82 -2.37 -19.90
CA LEU A 238 -16.30 -3.73 -19.74
C LEU A 238 -16.77 -4.61 -20.89
N VAL A 239 -15.84 -5.06 -21.74
CA VAL A 239 -16.16 -5.83 -22.96
C VAL A 239 -15.67 -7.27 -22.86
N CYS A 240 -16.57 -8.16 -22.45
CA CYS A 240 -16.31 -9.59 -22.38
C CYS A 240 -16.56 -10.26 -23.73
N ALA A 241 -15.53 -10.33 -24.59
CA ALA A 241 -15.61 -10.95 -25.90
C ALA A 241 -14.47 -11.95 -26.17
N PRO A 242 -14.69 -13.00 -26.99
CA PRO A 242 -13.65 -13.96 -27.36
C PRO A 242 -12.40 -13.33 -27.98
N THR A 243 -11.27 -14.05 -27.96
CA THR A 243 -10.06 -13.64 -28.71
C THR A 243 -10.37 -13.60 -30.21
N GLY A 244 -9.87 -12.58 -30.90
CA GLY A 244 -10.16 -12.37 -32.33
C GLY A 244 -11.52 -11.71 -32.62
N ALA A 245 -12.34 -11.42 -31.60
CA ALA A 245 -13.64 -10.76 -31.78
C ALA A 245 -13.56 -9.27 -32.14
N GLY A 246 -12.36 -8.70 -32.29
CA GLY A 246 -12.15 -7.31 -32.69
C GLY A 246 -12.21 -6.29 -31.55
N LYS A 247 -11.87 -6.68 -30.31
CA LYS A 247 -11.79 -5.80 -29.14
C LYS A 247 -10.88 -4.59 -29.35
N THR A 248 -9.78 -4.75 -30.09
CA THR A 248 -8.86 -3.67 -30.45
C THR A 248 -9.54 -2.49 -31.16
N ASN A 249 -10.51 -2.76 -32.03
CA ASN A 249 -11.24 -1.67 -32.69
C ASN A 249 -12.29 -1.04 -31.77
N VAL A 250 -12.78 -1.77 -30.74
CA VAL A 250 -13.63 -1.16 -29.71
C VAL A 250 -12.81 -0.15 -28.90
N ALA A 251 -11.58 -0.53 -28.53
CA ALA A 251 -10.60 0.41 -27.96
C ALA A 251 -10.31 1.59 -28.91
N LEU A 252 -10.21 1.36 -30.22
CA LEU A 252 -10.04 2.47 -31.17
C LEU A 252 -11.26 3.41 -31.17
N LEU A 253 -12.48 2.91 -31.03
CA LEU A 253 -13.68 3.77 -30.94
C LEU A 253 -13.62 4.66 -29.69
N THR A 254 -13.20 4.13 -28.54
CA THR A 254 -13.06 4.94 -27.31
C THR A 254 -11.91 5.94 -27.43
N ILE A 255 -10.79 5.58 -28.07
CA ILE A 255 -9.72 6.54 -28.42
C ILE A 255 -10.29 7.67 -29.27
N MET A 256 -11.06 7.33 -30.31
CA MET A 256 -11.61 8.34 -31.19
C MET A 256 -12.64 9.23 -30.49
N ARG A 257 -13.41 8.70 -29.52
CA ARG A 257 -14.28 9.50 -28.67
C ARG A 257 -13.50 10.60 -27.95
N GLU A 258 -12.39 10.25 -27.32
CA GLU A 258 -11.57 11.22 -26.59
C GLU A 258 -10.95 12.24 -27.55
N VAL A 259 -10.39 11.78 -28.67
CA VAL A 259 -9.91 12.67 -29.74
C VAL A 259 -11.00 13.64 -30.18
N GLY A 260 -12.23 13.17 -30.33
CA GLY A 260 -13.41 13.94 -30.73
C GLY A 260 -13.75 15.11 -29.81
N LYS A 261 -13.37 15.06 -28.52
CA LYS A 261 -13.57 16.18 -27.57
C LYS A 261 -12.60 17.33 -27.81
N HIS A 262 -11.50 17.08 -28.51
CA HIS A 262 -10.42 18.02 -28.77
C HIS A 262 -10.28 18.35 -30.26
N VAL A 263 -11.32 18.09 -31.06
CA VAL A 263 -11.39 18.51 -32.47
C VAL A 263 -11.91 19.94 -32.55
N ASN A 264 -11.15 20.81 -33.20
CA ASN A 264 -11.56 22.19 -33.51
C ASN A 264 -12.56 22.24 -34.67
N ASP A 265 -13.26 23.36 -34.82
CA ASP A 265 -14.22 23.58 -35.91
C ASP A 265 -13.60 23.48 -37.32
N ASP A 266 -12.29 23.71 -37.44
CA ASP A 266 -11.51 23.57 -38.68
C ASP A 266 -11.08 22.12 -38.98
N GLY A 267 -11.39 21.18 -38.08
CA GLY A 267 -11.05 19.75 -38.20
C GLY A 267 -9.66 19.37 -37.68
N THR A 268 -8.89 20.32 -37.14
CA THR A 268 -7.61 20.03 -36.48
C THR A 268 -7.81 19.49 -35.06
N VAL A 269 -6.88 18.65 -34.57
CA VAL A 269 -6.93 18.07 -33.22
C VAL A 269 -5.95 18.79 -32.31
N ASN A 270 -6.41 19.23 -31.13
CA ASN A 270 -5.55 19.80 -30.09
C ASN A 270 -4.81 18.68 -29.34
N VAL A 271 -3.76 18.15 -29.96
CA VAL A 271 -2.98 17.00 -29.48
C VAL A 271 -2.26 17.21 -28.13
N ASN A 272 -2.24 18.43 -27.59
CA ASN A 272 -1.58 18.74 -26.32
C ASN A 272 -2.54 18.71 -25.12
N ASP A 273 -3.85 18.63 -25.36
CA ASP A 273 -4.87 18.77 -24.31
C ASP A 273 -5.17 17.45 -23.58
N PHE A 274 -4.77 16.32 -24.16
CA PHE A 274 -5.13 14.99 -23.67
C PHE A 274 -3.98 13.99 -23.82
N LYS A 275 -4.02 12.94 -23.00
CA LYS A 275 -3.15 11.76 -23.10
C LYS A 275 -3.97 10.51 -22.83
N MET A 276 -3.68 9.43 -23.52
CA MET A 276 -4.39 8.15 -23.40
C MET A 276 -3.40 7.04 -23.12
N ILE A 277 -3.81 6.10 -22.28
CA ILE A 277 -2.98 4.98 -21.86
C ILE A 277 -3.65 3.68 -22.28
N TYR A 278 -2.96 2.93 -23.14
CA TYR A 278 -3.36 1.58 -23.54
C TYR A 278 -2.49 0.56 -22.81
N VAL A 279 -3.09 -0.29 -21.98
CA VAL A 279 -2.37 -1.29 -21.20
C VAL A 279 -2.54 -2.66 -21.83
N ALA A 280 -1.45 -3.26 -22.29
CA ALA A 280 -1.44 -4.60 -22.87
C ALA A 280 -0.66 -5.60 -21.98
N PRO A 281 -1.13 -6.85 -21.84
CA PRO A 281 -0.52 -7.83 -20.93
C PRO A 281 0.85 -8.34 -21.39
N MET A 282 1.20 -8.20 -22.66
CA MET A 282 2.44 -8.75 -23.23
C MET A 282 3.19 -7.68 -24.01
N ARG A 283 4.53 -7.69 -23.89
CA ARG A 283 5.40 -6.75 -24.62
C ARG A 283 5.30 -6.87 -26.14
N SER A 284 5.21 -8.09 -26.67
CA SER A 284 5.02 -8.31 -28.11
C SER A 284 3.72 -7.67 -28.61
N LEU A 285 2.65 -7.77 -27.81
CA LEU A 285 1.38 -7.15 -28.11
C LEU A 285 1.48 -5.62 -28.03
N VAL A 286 2.23 -5.06 -27.07
CA VAL A 286 2.49 -3.60 -27.05
C VAL A 286 3.07 -3.12 -28.38
N GLN A 287 4.10 -3.78 -28.89
CA GLN A 287 4.77 -3.39 -30.14
C GLN A 287 3.84 -3.48 -31.36
N GLU A 288 3.06 -4.55 -31.45
CA GLU A 288 2.04 -4.71 -32.49
C GLU A 288 1.00 -3.58 -32.43
N MET A 289 0.52 -3.27 -31.22
CA MET A 289 -0.50 -2.25 -31.00
C MET A 289 0.04 -0.84 -31.28
N VAL A 290 1.28 -0.53 -30.93
CA VAL A 290 1.93 0.73 -31.33
C VAL A 290 1.98 0.86 -32.85
N GLY A 291 2.42 -0.18 -33.55
CA GLY A 291 2.45 -0.16 -35.02
C GLY A 291 1.07 -0.01 -35.65
N SER A 292 0.06 -0.68 -35.10
CA SER A 292 -1.33 -0.59 -35.55
C SER A 292 -1.91 0.80 -35.30
N PHE A 293 -1.86 1.30 -34.06
CA PHE A 293 -2.41 2.60 -33.71
C PHE A 293 -1.66 3.75 -34.36
N SER A 294 -0.34 3.67 -34.53
CA SER A 294 0.43 4.70 -35.26
C SER A 294 -0.09 4.87 -36.69
N LYS A 295 -0.41 3.77 -37.38
CA LYS A 295 -0.97 3.82 -38.74
C LYS A 295 -2.40 4.36 -38.75
N ARG A 296 -3.20 4.04 -37.75
CA ARG A 296 -4.62 4.44 -37.63
C ARG A 296 -4.78 5.91 -37.25
N LEU A 297 -3.87 6.42 -36.41
CA LEU A 297 -3.95 7.75 -35.83
C LEU A 297 -3.05 8.79 -36.55
N SER A 298 -2.29 8.36 -37.56
CA SER A 298 -1.44 9.25 -38.37
C SER A 298 -2.24 10.37 -39.04
N ALA A 299 -3.49 10.09 -39.42
CA ALA A 299 -4.41 11.06 -40.02
C ALA A 299 -4.72 12.27 -39.10
N TYR A 300 -4.50 12.13 -37.79
CA TYR A 300 -4.77 13.18 -36.79
C TYR A 300 -3.50 13.83 -36.26
N ASN A 301 -2.35 13.57 -36.89
CA ASN A 301 -1.03 14.04 -36.45
C ASN A 301 -0.69 13.66 -35.00
N MET A 302 -1.21 12.53 -34.54
CA MET A 302 -0.97 12.02 -33.18
C MET A 302 0.22 11.07 -33.15
N LYS A 303 1.00 11.18 -32.08
CA LYS A 303 2.13 10.30 -31.83
C LYS A 303 1.75 9.18 -30.85
N VAL A 304 2.10 7.95 -31.24
CA VAL A 304 1.94 6.75 -30.42
C VAL A 304 3.32 6.24 -30.03
N SER A 305 3.52 5.88 -28.76
CA SER A 305 4.82 5.36 -28.30
C SER A 305 4.66 4.19 -27.34
N GLU A 306 5.65 3.30 -27.34
CA GLU A 306 5.73 2.22 -26.35
C GLU A 306 6.41 2.71 -25.07
N LEU A 307 5.93 2.21 -23.93
CA LEU A 307 6.55 2.40 -22.64
C LEU A 307 6.70 1.04 -21.98
N THR A 308 7.85 0.41 -22.21
CA THR A 308 8.15 -0.96 -21.75
C THR A 308 9.44 -0.98 -20.91
N GLY A 309 9.84 -2.15 -20.40
CA GLY A 309 10.99 -2.30 -19.49
C GLY A 309 12.28 -1.67 -20.01
N ASP A 310 12.61 -1.90 -21.28
CA ASP A 310 13.87 -1.42 -21.89
C ASP A 310 13.76 0.01 -22.44
N HIS A 311 12.54 0.46 -22.77
CA HIS A 311 12.29 1.77 -23.36
C HIS A 311 11.83 2.75 -22.28
N GLN A 312 12.74 3.57 -21.76
CA GLN A 312 12.38 4.72 -20.95
C GLN A 312 12.24 5.93 -21.87
N LEU A 313 11.01 6.45 -21.96
CA LEU A 313 10.78 7.72 -22.64
C LEU A 313 11.28 8.85 -21.75
N THR A 314 11.95 9.83 -22.34
CA THR A 314 12.25 11.09 -21.66
C THR A 314 10.96 11.87 -21.42
N ARG A 315 10.97 12.82 -20.47
CA ARG A 315 9.81 13.68 -20.21
C ARG A 315 9.32 14.39 -21.48
N GLU A 316 10.25 14.92 -22.27
CA GLU A 316 9.96 15.54 -23.57
C GLU A 316 9.28 14.59 -24.56
N GLN A 317 9.69 13.32 -24.58
CA GLN A 317 9.07 12.31 -25.44
C GLN A 317 7.66 11.94 -24.95
N ILE A 318 7.44 11.89 -23.64
CA ILE A 318 6.12 11.65 -23.03
C ILE A 318 5.19 12.83 -23.33
N ASP A 319 5.67 14.06 -23.18
CA ASP A 319 4.90 15.27 -23.46
C ASP A 319 4.49 15.34 -24.94
N ALA A 320 5.39 14.96 -25.85
CA ALA A 320 5.12 14.90 -27.29
C ALA A 320 4.23 13.70 -27.73
N THR A 321 3.94 12.74 -26.84
CA THR A 321 3.16 11.53 -27.18
C THR A 321 1.73 11.64 -26.63
N GLN A 322 0.73 11.29 -27.46
CA GLN A 322 -0.69 11.32 -27.09
C GLN A 322 -1.18 9.96 -26.63
N LEU A 323 -0.80 8.88 -27.31
CA LEU A 323 -1.17 7.52 -26.94
C LEU A 323 0.05 6.73 -26.49
N ILE A 324 0.07 6.34 -25.23
CA ILE A 324 1.14 5.54 -24.64
C ILE A 324 0.64 4.10 -24.50
N VAL A 325 1.37 3.16 -25.09
CA VAL A 325 1.07 1.74 -25.01
C VAL A 325 2.09 1.07 -24.08
N CYS A 326 1.64 0.43 -23.02
CA CYS A 326 2.52 -0.05 -21.95
C CYS A 326 2.05 -1.39 -21.35
N THR A 327 2.89 -2.00 -20.50
CA THR A 327 2.50 -3.16 -19.69
C THR A 327 1.99 -2.73 -18.32
N PRO A 328 1.14 -3.55 -17.65
CA PRO A 328 0.61 -3.21 -16.33
C PRO A 328 1.72 -2.88 -15.32
N GLU A 329 2.80 -3.65 -15.31
CA GLU A 329 3.92 -3.49 -14.37
C GLU A 329 4.66 -2.17 -14.61
N LYS A 330 4.85 -1.79 -15.89
CA LYS A 330 5.55 -0.55 -16.22
C LYS A 330 4.72 0.66 -15.85
N TRP A 331 3.41 0.62 -16.12
CA TRP A 331 2.50 1.68 -15.73
C TRP A 331 2.41 1.84 -14.21
N ASP A 332 2.36 0.73 -13.47
CA ASP A 332 2.37 0.72 -12.00
C ASP A 332 3.65 1.36 -11.43
N ILE A 333 4.82 1.04 -11.98
CA ILE A 333 6.09 1.64 -11.55
C ILE A 333 6.10 3.17 -11.75
N ILE A 334 5.56 3.65 -12.88
CA ILE A 334 5.59 5.06 -13.23
C ILE A 334 4.64 5.86 -12.35
N THR A 335 3.42 5.35 -12.14
CA THR A 335 2.44 6.00 -11.26
C THR A 335 2.89 6.03 -9.80
N ARG A 336 3.64 5.02 -9.33
CA ARG A 336 4.22 5.00 -7.98
C ARG A 336 5.36 6.00 -7.76
N LYS A 337 6.16 6.30 -8.80
CA LYS A 337 7.32 7.20 -8.67
C LYS A 337 6.94 8.67 -8.53
N GLY A 338 5.70 9.05 -8.85
CA GLY A 338 5.16 10.38 -8.54
C GLY A 338 5.87 11.57 -9.19
N GLU A 339 6.77 11.35 -10.15
CA GLU A 339 7.44 12.43 -10.87
C GLU A 339 6.46 13.13 -11.81
N SER A 340 5.59 14.01 -11.30
CA SER A 340 4.93 15.14 -12.00
C SER A 340 4.52 14.96 -13.48
N TYR A 341 4.18 13.76 -13.93
CA TYR A 341 3.49 13.55 -15.19
C TYR A 341 2.02 13.81 -14.89
N ILE A 342 1.67 15.09 -14.81
CA ILE A 342 0.28 15.51 -14.68
C ILE A 342 -0.35 15.24 -16.03
N PHE A 343 -0.88 14.04 -16.21
CA PHE A 343 -1.76 13.73 -17.32
C PHE A 343 -3.10 14.41 -17.01
N TYR A 344 -3.44 15.48 -17.74
CA TYR A 344 -4.62 16.31 -17.45
C TYR A 344 -5.95 15.58 -17.65
N THR A 345 -5.96 14.60 -18.56
CA THR A 345 -7.03 13.61 -18.73
C THR A 345 -6.35 12.28 -19.04
N ILE A 346 -6.70 11.20 -18.31
CA ILE A 346 -6.24 9.83 -18.62
C ILE A 346 -7.47 8.98 -18.85
N ASP A 347 -7.67 8.56 -20.10
CA ASP A 347 -8.56 7.44 -20.38
C ASP A 347 -7.77 6.14 -20.40
N PHE A 348 -8.23 5.21 -19.56
CA PHE A 348 -7.67 3.87 -19.45
C PHE A 348 -8.35 2.92 -20.41
N ILE A 349 -7.55 2.28 -21.25
CA ILE A 349 -8.01 1.27 -22.18
C ILE A 349 -7.25 -0.03 -21.90
N GLN A 350 -7.98 -1.08 -21.52
CA GLN A 350 -7.45 -2.40 -21.18
C GLN A 350 -7.96 -3.50 -22.12
#